data_AF-A0A1X1N3V7-F1
#
_entry.id   AF-A0A1X1N3V7-F1
#
_cell.length_a   1.000
_cell.length_b   1.000
_cell.length_c   1.000
_cell.angle_alpha   90.00
_cell.angle_beta   90.00
_cell.angle_gamma   90.00
#
_symmetry.space_group_name_H-M   'P 1'
#
loop_
_entity.id
_entity.type
_entity.pdbx_description
1 polymer ?
#
loop_
_entity_poly.entity_id
_entity_poly.type
_entity_poly.pdbx_seq_one_letter_code
_entity_poly.pdbx_strand_id
1 'polypeptide(L)'
;MTGIAYVRGDATAPGGRGVKIIAHVCNDLGGWGKGFVPALSRRWPEPEAAYRRRHRERAGDDFGLGAVQYVQVGPYLWVANMVGQRGIRTGSKGVPVRYEAIDTALASLADRAAELGASVHMPRIGCGLAGGKWSRVEPLIAGRLVARGIPVTVYDHGA
;
A
#
# COMPACT_ATOMS: atom_id res chain seq x y z
N MET A 1 -19.20 -5.34 -11.86
CA MET A 1 -18.77 -4.79 -10.55
C MET A 1 -17.36 -5.25 -10.28
N THR A 2 -16.49 -4.40 -9.72
CA THR A 2 -15.05 -4.71 -9.51
C THR A 2 -14.78 -5.67 -8.34
N GLY A 3 -15.80 -5.99 -7.53
CA GLY A 3 -15.69 -6.86 -6.35
C GLY A 3 -14.93 -6.25 -5.17
N ILE A 4 -14.57 -4.96 -5.27
CA ILE A 4 -13.94 -4.18 -4.20
C ILE A 4 -15.04 -3.60 -3.31
N ALA A 5 -14.92 -3.78 -1.99
CA ALA A 5 -15.78 -3.09 -1.03
C ALA A 5 -15.27 -1.67 -0.79
N TYR A 6 -16.16 -0.67 -0.80
CA TYR A 6 -15.85 0.71 -0.48
C TYR A 6 -16.56 1.13 0.80
N VAL A 7 -15.81 1.66 1.76
CA VAL A 7 -16.35 2.11 3.05
C VAL A 7 -15.80 3.48 3.42
N ARG A 8 -16.56 4.25 4.20
CA ARG A 8 -16.01 5.44 4.87
C ARG A 8 -15.34 5.02 6.17
N GLY A 9 -14.10 5.44 6.39
CA GLY A 9 -13.39 5.11 7.63
C GLY A 9 -11.87 5.20 7.51
N ASP A 10 -11.19 4.73 8.55
CA ASP A 10 -9.73 4.72 8.65
C ASP A 10 -9.19 3.32 8.30
N ALA A 11 -8.41 3.23 7.22
CA ALA A 11 -7.78 1.97 6.81
C ALA A 11 -6.77 1.41 7.84
N THR A 12 -6.29 2.23 8.79
CA THR A 12 -5.47 1.73 9.90
C THR A 12 -6.28 0.95 10.93
N ALA A 13 -7.62 0.99 10.87
CA ALA A 13 -8.53 0.31 11.78
C ALA A 13 -9.40 -0.72 11.04
N PRO A 14 -8.82 -1.71 10.33
CA PRO A 14 -9.61 -2.54 9.45
C PRO A 14 -10.56 -3.46 10.21
N GLY A 15 -11.83 -3.44 9.81
CA GLY A 15 -12.87 -4.32 10.35
C GLY A 15 -12.76 -5.75 9.80
N GLY A 16 -13.51 -6.68 10.41
CA GLY A 16 -13.59 -8.06 9.96
C GLY A 16 -12.68 -9.05 10.71
N ARG A 17 -12.95 -10.34 10.51
CA ARG A 17 -12.25 -11.45 11.17
C ARG A 17 -11.02 -11.89 10.37
N GLY A 18 -10.15 -12.70 10.98
CA GLY A 18 -8.99 -13.30 10.33
C GLY A 18 -7.81 -12.34 10.13
N VAL A 19 -6.81 -12.83 9.40
CA VAL A 19 -5.58 -12.09 9.08
C VAL A 19 -5.89 -10.95 8.11
N LYS A 20 -5.26 -9.80 8.34
CA LYS A 20 -5.47 -8.58 7.57
C LYS A 20 -4.13 -7.98 7.16
N ILE A 21 -4.07 -7.45 5.94
CA ILE A 21 -2.94 -6.68 5.44
C ILE A 21 -3.41 -5.27 5.08
N ILE A 22 -2.84 -4.26 5.72
CA ILE A 22 -3.03 -2.85 5.38
C ILE A 22 -1.99 -2.48 4.31
N ALA A 23 -2.42 -2.28 3.08
CA ALA A 23 -1.56 -1.92 1.97
C ALA A 23 -1.57 -0.42 1.70
N HIS A 24 -0.40 0.18 1.50
CA HIS A 24 -0.27 1.59 1.10
C HIS A 24 0.94 1.81 0.20
N VAL A 25 0.98 2.96 -0.48
CA VAL A 25 2.04 3.30 -1.44
C VAL A 25 3.05 4.24 -0.79
N CYS A 26 4.31 3.79 -0.77
CA CYS A 26 5.50 4.54 -0.40
C CYS A 26 6.24 5.08 -1.64
N ASN A 27 7.10 6.07 -1.41
CA ASN A 27 8.08 6.54 -2.39
C ASN A 27 9.39 5.75 -2.30
N ASP A 28 10.28 5.98 -3.25
CA ASP A 28 11.61 5.37 -3.33
C ASP A 28 12.73 6.24 -2.71
N LEU A 29 12.41 7.30 -1.96
CA LEU A 29 13.38 8.22 -1.34
C LEU A 29 13.45 8.12 0.19
N GLY A 30 12.75 7.16 0.81
CA GLY A 30 12.68 7.05 2.28
C GLY A 30 11.84 8.15 2.94
N GLY A 31 11.05 8.90 2.16
CA GLY A 31 10.17 9.95 2.66
C GLY A 31 8.97 9.35 3.38
N TRP A 32 8.70 9.80 4.60
CA TRP A 32 7.56 9.37 5.41
C TRP A 32 7.12 10.54 6.29
N GLY A 33 5.93 11.08 6.05
CA GLY A 33 5.45 12.27 6.80
C GLY A 33 4.24 13.02 6.24
N LYS A 34 3.69 12.65 5.09
CA LYS A 34 2.46 13.26 4.53
C LYS A 34 1.52 12.20 3.95
N GLY A 35 0.21 12.48 3.98
CA GLY A 35 -0.82 11.57 3.48
C GLY A 35 -1.25 10.53 4.52
N PHE A 36 -1.29 9.26 4.14
CA PHE A 36 -1.73 8.15 5.00
C PHE A 36 -0.72 7.80 6.10
N VAL A 37 0.57 7.93 5.82
CA VAL A 37 1.63 7.43 6.70
C VAL A 37 1.70 8.03 8.11
N PRO A 38 1.32 9.30 8.38
CA PRO A 38 1.20 9.80 9.75
C PRO A 38 0.12 9.10 10.57
N ALA A 39 -0.99 8.67 9.95
CA ALA A 39 -2.03 7.92 10.65
C ALA A 39 -1.51 6.53 11.06
N LEU A 40 -0.75 5.86 10.17
CA LEU A 40 -0.04 4.63 10.50
C LEU A 40 0.92 4.82 11.67
N SER A 41 1.80 5.83 11.62
CA SER A 41 2.81 6.06 12.67
C SER A 41 2.23 6.42 14.04
N ARG A 42 1.05 7.07 14.08
CA ARG A 42 0.35 7.32 15.35
C ARG A 42 -0.08 6.04 16.04
N ARG A 43 -0.30 4.98 15.27
CA ARG A 43 -0.78 3.70 15.78
C ARG A 43 0.34 2.69 16.03
N TRP A 44 1.32 2.66 15.12
CA TRP A 44 2.43 1.73 15.15
C TRP A 44 3.72 2.40 14.70
N PRO A 45 4.78 2.45 15.52
CA PRO A 45 6.08 2.99 15.11
C PRO A 45 6.84 2.05 14.14
N GLU A 46 6.53 0.75 14.14
CA GLU A 46 7.30 -0.28 13.44
C GLU A 46 7.31 -0.13 11.91
N PRO A 47 6.18 0.15 11.21
CA PRO A 47 6.17 0.29 9.76
C PRO A 47 7.08 1.42 9.26
N GLU A 48 7.09 2.55 9.98
CA GLU A 48 7.96 3.69 9.66
C GLU A 48 9.43 3.33 9.88
N ALA A 49 9.75 2.76 11.05
CA ALA A 49 11.12 2.38 11.40
C ALA A 49 11.69 1.36 10.39
N ALA A 50 10.89 0.36 10.01
CA ALA A 50 11.26 -0.67 9.05
C ALA A 50 11.48 -0.10 7.64
N TYR A 51 10.61 0.79 7.17
CA TYR A 51 10.74 1.42 5.87
C TYR A 51 11.98 2.33 5.80
N ARG A 52 12.20 3.16 6.82
CA ARG A 52 13.38 4.04 6.88
C ARG A 52 14.68 3.24 6.97
N ARG A 53 14.69 2.12 7.72
CA ARG A 53 15.85 1.22 7.79
C ARG A 53 16.14 0.60 6.42
N ARG A 54 15.14 0.01 5.77
CA ARG A 54 15.27 -0.59 4.44
C ARG A 54 15.80 0.41 3.40
N HIS A 55 15.28 1.65 3.41
CA HIS A 55 15.81 2.69 2.54
C HIS A 55 17.27 3.04 2.85
N ARG A 56 17.69 3.14 4.13
CA ARG A 56 19.11 3.41 4.49
C ARG A 56 20.04 2.29 4.01
N GLU A 57 19.59 1.05 4.10
CA GLU A 57 20.37 -0.16 3.79
C GLU A 57 20.25 -0.61 2.32
N ARG A 58 19.56 0.18 1.47
CA ARG A 58 19.25 -0.14 0.07
C ARG A 58 20.43 -0.49 -0.86
N ALA A 59 21.67 -0.23 -0.44
CA ALA A 59 22.85 -0.61 -1.23
C ALA A 59 23.08 -2.13 -1.25
N GLY A 60 22.53 -2.86 -0.28
CA GLY A 60 22.62 -4.33 -0.19
C GLY A 60 21.27 -5.05 -0.24
N ASP A 61 20.20 -4.35 -0.63
CA ASP A 61 18.82 -4.86 -0.64
C ASP A 61 18.12 -4.49 -1.96
N ASP A 62 17.05 -5.19 -2.30
CA ASP A 62 16.24 -4.96 -3.51
C ASP A 62 15.27 -3.78 -3.36
N PHE A 63 15.55 -2.82 -2.47
CA PHE A 63 14.71 -1.63 -2.27
C PHE A 63 14.61 -0.81 -3.56
N GLY A 64 13.43 -0.82 -4.16
CA GLY A 64 13.17 -0.13 -5.41
C GLY A 64 11.69 -0.18 -5.80
N LEU A 65 11.36 0.43 -6.94
CA LEU A 65 10.01 0.43 -7.48
C LEU A 65 9.49 -1.00 -7.67
N GLY A 66 8.31 -1.29 -7.14
CA GLY A 66 7.68 -2.61 -7.16
C GLY A 66 7.97 -3.46 -5.92
N ALA A 67 8.98 -3.10 -5.12
CA ALA A 67 9.29 -3.82 -3.88
C ALA A 67 8.19 -3.63 -2.83
N VAL A 68 7.94 -4.67 -2.02
CA VAL A 68 7.02 -4.63 -0.89
C VAL A 68 7.76 -5.02 0.38
N GLN A 69 7.55 -4.29 1.47
CA GLN A 69 7.97 -4.70 2.80
C GLN A 69 6.74 -5.03 3.64
N TYR A 70 6.68 -6.24 4.19
CA TYR A 70 5.63 -6.65 5.11
C TYR A 70 6.12 -6.50 6.55
N VAL A 71 5.36 -5.77 7.36
CA VAL A 71 5.67 -5.52 8.77
C VAL A 71 4.48 -5.98 9.61
N GLN A 72 4.69 -6.94 10.49
CA GLN A 72 3.65 -7.39 11.41
C GLN A 72 3.49 -6.37 12.54
N VAL A 73 2.27 -5.87 12.76
CA VAL A 73 1.94 -4.85 13.77
C VAL A 73 0.96 -5.36 14.83
N GLY A 74 0.59 -6.63 14.74
CA GLY A 74 -0.22 -7.36 15.71
C GLY A 74 -0.33 -8.83 15.32
N PRO A 75 -0.95 -9.68 16.18
CA PRO A 75 -1.00 -11.12 15.95
C PRO A 75 -1.59 -11.51 14.58
N TYR A 76 -2.58 -10.76 14.10
CA TYR A 76 -3.29 -11.02 12.84
C TYR A 76 -3.31 -9.80 11.90
N LEU A 77 -2.37 -8.87 12.07
CA LEU A 77 -2.37 -7.62 11.32
C LEU A 77 -0.97 -7.27 10.80
N TRP A 78 -0.90 -7.00 9.50
CA TRP A 78 0.31 -6.65 8.78
C TRP A 78 0.13 -5.32 8.07
N VAL A 79 1.24 -4.61 7.87
CA VAL A 79 1.34 -3.44 6.99
C VAL A 79 2.23 -3.79 5.81
N ALA A 80 1.77 -3.51 4.59
CA ALA A 80 2.54 -3.66 3.36
C ALA A 80 2.98 -2.27 2.86
N ASN A 81 4.26 -1.96 3.05
CA ASN A 81 4.90 -0.76 2.50
C ASN A 81 5.26 -1.05 1.02
N MET A 82 4.41 -0.65 0.08
CA MET A 82 4.61 -0.89 -1.35
C MET A 82 5.32 0.29 -2.01
N VAL A 83 6.50 0.09 -2.59
CA VAL A 83 7.25 1.17 -3.25
C VAL A 83 6.70 1.39 -4.67
N GLY A 84 5.64 2.20 -4.78
CA GLY A 84 4.93 2.48 -6.03
C GLY A 84 5.13 3.89 -6.60
N GLN A 85 5.95 4.71 -5.94
CA GLN A 85 6.09 6.13 -6.26
C GLN A 85 7.57 6.51 -6.45
N ARG A 86 7.87 7.19 -7.56
CA ARG A 86 9.20 7.74 -7.88
C ARG A 86 9.30 9.17 -7.38
N GLY A 87 10.12 9.41 -6.37
CA GLY A 87 10.24 10.72 -5.73
C GLY A 87 8.99 11.15 -4.99
N ILE A 88 8.90 12.44 -4.63
CA ILE A 88 7.78 13.01 -3.87
C ILE A 88 7.18 14.28 -4.49
N ARG A 89 7.76 14.78 -5.59
CA ARG A 89 7.32 15.98 -6.30
C ARG A 89 7.07 15.66 -7.77
N THR A 90 6.07 16.31 -8.35
CA THR A 90 5.87 16.33 -9.79
C THR A 90 7.08 16.99 -10.45
N GLY A 91 7.61 16.38 -11.51
CA GLY A 91 8.72 16.91 -12.28
C GLY A 91 8.49 16.75 -13.78
N SER A 92 9.55 16.94 -14.58
CA SER A 92 9.50 16.80 -16.05
C SER A 92 9.03 15.42 -16.53
N LYS A 93 9.16 14.38 -15.70
CA LYS A 93 8.69 13.01 -15.97
C LYS A 93 7.26 12.74 -15.48
N GLY A 94 6.49 13.80 -15.20
CA GLY A 94 5.11 13.73 -14.74
C GLY A 94 4.96 13.49 -13.23
N VAL A 95 3.76 13.06 -12.85
CA VAL A 95 3.39 12.83 -11.44
C VAL A 95 4.21 11.68 -10.82
N PRO A 96 4.41 11.66 -9.49
CA PRO A 96 5.24 10.64 -8.84
C PRO A 96 4.77 9.18 -8.95
N VAL A 97 3.47 8.89 -9.11
CA VAL A 97 2.97 7.51 -9.22
C VAL A 97 3.58 6.75 -10.40
N ARG A 98 3.91 5.47 -10.19
CA ARG A 98 4.30 4.51 -11.23
C ARG A 98 3.35 3.33 -11.20
N TYR A 99 2.49 3.20 -12.20
CA TYR A 99 1.43 2.19 -12.22
C TYR A 99 2.00 0.79 -12.35
N GLU A 100 3.05 0.64 -13.13
CA GLU A 100 3.78 -0.61 -13.34
C GLU A 100 4.40 -1.08 -12.03
N ALA A 101 4.95 -0.16 -11.23
CA ALA A 101 5.48 -0.47 -9.90
C ALA A 101 4.37 -0.88 -8.93
N ILE A 102 3.23 -0.19 -8.96
CA ILE A 102 2.06 -0.56 -8.16
C ILE A 102 1.55 -1.95 -8.57
N ASP A 103 1.48 -2.25 -9.86
CA ASP A 103 1.04 -3.55 -10.36
C ASP A 103 1.95 -4.69 -9.90
N THR A 104 3.28 -4.51 -10.01
CA THR A 104 4.26 -5.47 -9.48
C THR A 104 4.11 -5.66 -7.96
N ALA A 105 3.95 -4.57 -7.22
CA ALA A 105 3.75 -4.64 -5.77
C ALA A 105 2.44 -5.36 -5.41
N LEU A 106 1.36 -5.11 -6.16
CA LEU A 106 0.08 -5.79 -5.97
C LEU A 106 0.16 -7.29 -6.28
N ALA A 107 0.99 -7.71 -7.24
CA ALA A 107 1.26 -9.12 -7.49
C ALA A 107 1.92 -9.80 -6.28
N SER A 108 2.98 -9.19 -5.72
CA SER A 108 3.62 -9.69 -4.49
C SER A 108 2.64 -9.71 -3.31
N LEU A 109 1.82 -8.65 -3.16
CA LEU A 109 0.80 -8.56 -2.11
C LEU A 109 -0.23 -9.68 -2.24
N ALA A 110 -0.62 -10.01 -3.46
CA ALA A 110 -1.57 -11.08 -3.71
C ALA A 110 -1.02 -12.45 -3.28
N ASP A 111 0.25 -12.73 -3.55
CA ASP A 111 0.91 -13.96 -3.12
C ASP A 111 0.96 -14.05 -1.59
N ARG A 112 1.38 -12.98 -0.93
CA ARG A 112 1.45 -12.93 0.54
C ARG A 112 0.07 -13.02 1.19
N ALA A 113 -0.94 -12.37 0.62
CA ALA A 113 -2.31 -12.43 1.13
C ALA A 113 -2.90 -13.84 0.99
N ALA A 114 -2.66 -14.52 -0.14
CA ALA A 114 -3.10 -15.89 -0.36
C ALA A 114 -2.42 -16.87 0.62
N GLU A 115 -1.10 -16.74 0.82
CA GLU A 115 -0.34 -17.56 1.78
C GLU A 115 -0.89 -17.44 3.21
N LEU A 116 -1.26 -16.22 3.62
CA LEU A 116 -1.75 -15.93 4.96
C LEU A 116 -3.27 -16.17 5.13
N GLY A 117 -4.00 -16.47 4.05
CA GLY A 117 -5.47 -16.44 4.04
C GLY A 117 -6.02 -15.08 4.47
N ALA A 118 -5.35 -14.00 4.08
CA ALA A 118 -5.62 -12.66 4.57
C ALA A 118 -6.55 -11.85 3.66
N SER A 119 -7.29 -10.93 4.26
CA SER A 119 -7.98 -9.84 3.53
C SER A 119 -7.08 -8.62 3.41
N VAL A 120 -7.30 -7.82 2.37
CA VAL A 120 -6.51 -6.61 2.08
C VAL A 120 -7.35 -5.36 2.31
N HIS A 121 -6.77 -4.42 3.03
CA HIS A 121 -7.37 -3.13 3.39
C HIS A 121 -6.45 -2.00 2.95
N MET A 122 -6.99 -0.95 2.35
CA MET A 122 -6.16 0.15 1.85
C MET A 122 -6.93 1.47 1.78
N PRO A 123 -6.27 2.63 1.91
CA PRO A 123 -6.87 3.88 1.45
C PRO A 123 -6.98 3.90 -0.08
N ARG A 124 -7.47 4.99 -0.68
CA ARG A 124 -7.27 5.23 -2.13
C ARG A 124 -5.79 5.43 -2.47
N ILE A 125 -5.06 4.32 -2.63
CA ILE A 125 -3.62 4.31 -2.92
C ILE A 125 -3.32 4.90 -4.31
N GLY A 126 -2.12 5.46 -4.45
CA GLY A 126 -1.69 6.10 -5.69
C GLY A 126 -2.51 7.34 -6.08
N CYS A 127 -3.40 7.83 -5.21
CA CYS A 127 -4.22 9.02 -5.44
C CYS A 127 -3.83 10.14 -4.47
N GLY A 128 -4.23 11.37 -4.76
CA GLY A 128 -3.91 12.55 -3.93
C GLY A 128 -2.52 13.11 -4.24
N LEU A 129 -1.64 13.19 -3.24
CA LEU A 129 -0.31 13.83 -3.34
C LEU A 129 0.59 13.24 -4.43
N ALA A 130 0.40 11.96 -4.75
CA ALA A 130 1.16 11.26 -5.76
C ALA A 130 0.65 11.53 -7.20
N GLY A 131 -0.52 12.18 -7.34
CA GLY A 131 -1.09 12.65 -8.61
C GLY A 131 -1.66 11.58 -9.54
N GLY A 132 -1.78 10.33 -9.09
CA GLY A 132 -2.38 9.27 -9.88
C GLY A 132 -3.91 9.35 -9.92
N LYS A 133 -4.48 8.76 -10.98
CA LYS A 133 -5.92 8.58 -11.17
C LYS A 133 -6.37 7.23 -10.62
N TRP A 134 -7.41 7.23 -9.78
CA TRP A 134 -8.00 6.01 -9.24
C TRP A 134 -8.51 5.07 -10.34
N SER A 135 -9.04 5.61 -11.43
CA SER A 135 -9.49 4.84 -12.60
C SER A 135 -8.39 3.99 -13.27
N ARG A 136 -7.11 4.25 -12.96
CA ARG A 136 -5.98 3.41 -13.38
C ARG A 136 -5.50 2.44 -12.30
N VAL A 137 -5.74 2.74 -11.03
CA VAL A 137 -5.32 1.89 -9.89
C VAL A 137 -6.36 0.81 -9.62
N GLU A 138 -7.65 1.14 -9.67
CA GLU A 138 -8.75 0.23 -9.40
C GLU A 138 -8.72 -1.05 -10.26
N PRO A 139 -8.50 -0.98 -11.60
CA PRO A 139 -8.40 -2.18 -12.42
C PRO A 139 -7.21 -3.07 -12.03
N LEU A 140 -6.09 -2.50 -11.58
CA LEU A 140 -4.92 -3.28 -11.13
C LEU A 140 -5.24 -4.05 -9.85
N ILE A 141 -5.91 -3.40 -8.89
CA ILE A 141 -6.37 -4.05 -7.65
C ILE A 141 -7.34 -5.18 -7.97
N ALA A 142 -8.33 -4.92 -8.84
CA ALA A 142 -9.30 -5.93 -9.24
C ALA A 142 -8.62 -7.14 -9.92
N GLY A 143 -7.69 -6.89 -10.85
CA GLY A 143 -6.98 -7.94 -11.57
C GLY A 143 -5.99 -8.74 -10.72
N ARG A 144 -5.28 -8.09 -9.78
CA ARG A 144 -4.25 -8.75 -8.97
C ARG A 144 -4.78 -9.40 -7.70
N LEU A 145 -5.80 -8.82 -7.07
CA LEU A 145 -6.31 -9.30 -5.78
C LEU A 145 -7.67 -9.96 -5.91
N VAL A 146 -8.67 -9.23 -6.42
CA VAL A 146 -10.06 -9.70 -6.44
C VAL A 146 -10.22 -10.91 -7.35
N ALA A 147 -9.59 -10.91 -8.52
CA ALA A 147 -9.61 -12.05 -9.45
C ALA A 147 -9.01 -13.34 -8.84
N ARG A 148 -8.22 -13.23 -7.77
CA ARG A 148 -7.66 -14.35 -7.00
C ARG A 148 -8.51 -14.70 -5.76
N GLY A 149 -9.69 -14.13 -5.63
CA GLY A 149 -10.60 -14.37 -4.50
C GLY A 149 -10.18 -13.68 -3.20
N ILE A 150 -9.20 -12.77 -3.23
CA ILE A 150 -8.74 -12.05 -2.04
C ILE A 150 -9.75 -10.94 -1.73
N PRO A 151 -10.36 -10.92 -0.52
CA PRO A 151 -11.26 -9.84 -0.13
C PRO A 151 -10.51 -8.51 -0.05
N VAL A 152 -11.02 -7.47 -0.72
CA VAL A 152 -10.43 -6.13 -0.71
C VAL A 152 -11.43 -5.10 -0.20
N THR A 153 -10.98 -4.25 0.74
CA THR A 153 -11.73 -3.08 1.20
C THR A 153 -10.91 -1.80 1.00
N VAL A 154 -11.48 -0.84 0.28
CA VAL A 154 -10.94 0.51 0.09
C VAL A 154 -11.67 1.48 1.01
N TYR A 155 -10.88 2.26 1.75
CA TYR A 155 -11.37 3.22 2.74
C TYR A 155 -11.26 4.63 2.18
N ASP A 156 -12.40 5.31 2.13
CA ASP A 156 -12.51 6.73 1.83
C ASP A 156 -12.55 7.51 3.14
N HIS A 157 -11.60 8.43 3.34
CA HIS A 157 -11.78 9.48 4.34
C HIS A 157 -12.80 10.49 3.79
N GLY A 158 -13.72 10.93 4.64
CA GLY A 158 -14.66 12.00 4.30
C GLY A 158 -13.91 13.23 3.80
N ALA A 159 -14.49 13.88 2.78
CA ALA A 159 -14.04 15.16 2.26
C ALA A 159 -14.05 16.24 3.36
#